data_AF-A0A535YPP8-F1
#
_entry.id   AF-A0A535YPP8-F1
#
_cell.length_a   1.000
_cell.length_b   1.000
_cell.length_c   1.000
_cell.angle_alpha   90.00
_cell.angle_beta   90.00
_cell.angle_gamma   90.00
#
_symmetry.space_group_name_H-M   'P 1'
#
loop_
_entity.id
_entity.type
_entity.pdbx_description
1 polymer ?
#
loop_
_entity_poly.entity_id
_entity_poly.type
_entity_poly.pdbx_seq_one_letter_code
_entity_poly.pdbx_strand_id
1 'polypeptide(L)'
;MIPATRYARARDGVSIAYQVIGTGPVDLVWVPGWVSHVETAWEEPTMARFFERLAAFSRLVLFDKRGTGLSDRVPESALPTLETRMDDVRSVCDAIGSERVALFGVSEGAPMCAMFAATYPARTSAIILFGGYARRKAAADYPWGESEADHERLLDDIAHDWGGPVGLDARA
;
A
#
# COMPACT_ATOMS: atom_id res chain seq x y z
N MET A 1 -9.26 19.08 -8.12
CA MET A 1 -10.43 18.76 -7.26
C MET A 1 -10.16 17.40 -6.67
N ILE A 2 -10.33 17.21 -5.36
CA ILE A 2 -10.09 15.92 -4.70
C ILE A 2 -11.15 14.91 -5.19
N PRO A 3 -10.77 13.70 -5.65
CA PRO A 3 -11.72 12.68 -6.07
C PRO A 3 -12.63 12.23 -4.92
N ALA A 4 -13.82 11.73 -5.25
CA ALA A 4 -14.75 11.22 -4.25
C ALA A 4 -14.24 9.92 -3.61
N THR A 5 -14.11 9.92 -2.28
CA THR A 5 -13.74 8.74 -1.49
C THR A 5 -14.93 7.79 -1.35
N ARG A 6 -14.69 6.50 -1.62
CA ARG A 6 -15.65 5.39 -1.52
C ARG A 6 -15.08 4.31 -0.60
N TYR A 7 -15.91 3.36 -0.19
CA TYR A 7 -15.52 2.31 0.74
C TYR A 7 -15.83 0.92 0.18
N ALA A 8 -14.82 0.05 0.17
CA ALA A 8 -14.98 -1.37 -0.13
C ALA A 8 -15.08 -2.13 1.20
N ARG A 9 -15.95 -3.14 1.27
CA ARG A 9 -16.10 -3.97 2.47
C ARG A 9 -15.17 -5.18 2.36
N ALA A 10 -14.22 -5.29 3.28
CA ALA A 10 -13.41 -6.49 3.45
C ALA A 10 -14.27 -7.65 4.00
N ARG A 11 -13.80 -8.89 3.84
CA ARG A 11 -14.54 -10.09 4.26
C ARG A 11 -14.88 -10.12 5.75
N ASP A 12 -13.99 -9.55 6.56
CA ASP A 12 -14.13 -9.43 8.02
C ASP A 12 -14.89 -8.16 8.45
N GLY A 13 -15.44 -7.41 7.50
CA GLY A 13 -16.25 -6.23 7.76
C GLY A 13 -15.45 -4.94 7.94
N VAL A 14 -14.13 -4.94 7.72
CA VAL A 14 -13.35 -3.70 7.69
C VAL A 14 -13.71 -2.88 6.44
N SER A 15 -13.91 -1.58 6.58
CA SER A 15 -14.16 -0.66 5.47
C SER A 15 -12.85 -0.09 4.96
N ILE A 16 -12.56 -0.31 3.68
CA ILE A 16 -11.35 0.13 3.00
C ILE A 16 -11.67 1.36 2.15
N ALA A 17 -11.15 2.52 2.54
CA ALA A 17 -11.29 3.75 1.80
C ALA A 17 -10.47 3.70 0.50
N TYR A 18 -11.10 4.05 -0.62
CA TYR A 18 -10.47 4.09 -1.92
C TYR A 18 -11.04 5.20 -2.80
N GLN A 19 -10.28 5.58 -3.82
CA GLN A 19 -10.66 6.52 -4.87
C GLN A 19 -10.37 5.90 -6.24
N VAL A 20 -11.17 6.26 -7.24
CA VAL A 20 -10.97 5.85 -8.63
C VAL A 20 -10.83 7.10 -9.49
N ILE A 21 -9.76 7.19 -10.26
CA ILE A 21 -9.42 8.35 -11.08
C ILE A 21 -9.13 7.89 -12.51
N GLY A 22 -9.67 8.61 -13.49
CA GLY A 22 -9.50 8.29 -14.90
C GLY A 22 -10.41 7.16 -15.39
N THR A 23 -10.38 6.94 -16.69
CA THR A 23 -11.22 5.97 -17.42
C THR A 23 -10.40 5.15 -18.41
N GLY A 24 -9.08 5.08 -18.20
CA GLY A 24 -8.18 4.34 -19.07
C GLY A 24 -8.45 2.82 -19.06
N PRO A 25 -7.94 2.09 -20.06
CA PRO A 25 -8.26 0.67 -20.27
C PRO A 25 -7.57 -0.27 -19.27
N VAL A 26 -6.59 0.21 -18.51
CA VAL A 26 -5.85 -0.58 -17.52
C VAL A 26 -6.31 -0.19 -16.13
N ASP A 27 -6.75 -1.17 -15.34
CA ASP A 27 -6.94 -0.99 -13.90
C ASP A 27 -5.58 -1.03 -13.20
N LEU A 28 -5.18 0.10 -12.61
CA LEU A 28 -3.90 0.25 -11.92
C LEU A 28 -4.15 0.55 -10.45
N VAL A 29 -3.80 -0.36 -9.56
CA VAL A 29 -3.89 -0.13 -8.11
C VAL A 29 -2.56 0.38 -7.59
N TRP A 30 -2.56 1.58 -7.01
CA TRP A 30 -1.45 2.09 -6.23
C TRP A 30 -1.51 1.51 -4.82
N VAL A 31 -0.48 0.74 -4.44
CA VAL A 31 -0.34 0.14 -3.12
C VAL A 31 0.69 0.96 -2.32
N PRO A 32 0.25 1.83 -1.40
CA PRO A 32 1.14 2.79 -0.75
C PRO A 32 2.06 2.13 0.27
N GLY A 33 3.15 2.83 0.61
CA GLY A 33 4.06 2.48 1.71
C GLY A 33 3.43 2.64 3.10
N TRP A 34 4.24 2.65 4.16
CA TRP A 34 3.75 2.53 5.55
C TRP A 34 2.56 3.43 5.90
N VAL A 35 2.66 4.73 5.63
CA VAL A 35 1.59 5.71 5.91
C VAL A 35 1.02 6.26 4.60
N SER A 36 -0.31 6.36 4.54
CA SER A 36 -1.03 7.01 3.45
C SER A 36 -2.32 7.65 3.95
N HIS A 37 -2.84 8.58 3.15
CA HIS A 37 -4.17 9.12 3.30
C HIS A 37 -4.69 9.54 1.93
N VAL A 38 -5.77 8.92 1.44
CA VAL A 38 -6.24 9.11 0.05
C VAL A 38 -6.66 10.55 -0.28
N GLU A 39 -7.09 11.33 0.71
CA GLU A 39 -7.44 12.75 0.50
C GLU A 39 -6.23 13.69 0.66
N THR A 40 -5.51 13.64 1.79
CA THR A 40 -4.32 14.48 2.04
C THR A 40 -3.21 14.30 1.00
N ALA A 41 -3.09 13.12 0.36
CA ALA A 41 -2.10 12.92 -0.70
C ALA A 41 -2.27 13.88 -1.89
N TRP A 42 -3.47 14.45 -2.10
CA TRP A 42 -3.73 15.46 -3.13
C TRP A 42 -3.32 16.88 -2.73
N GLU A 43 -3.07 17.13 -1.45
CA GLU A 43 -2.60 18.43 -0.96
C GLU A 43 -1.12 18.67 -1.31
N GLU A 44 -0.35 17.59 -1.51
CA GLU A 44 1.04 17.69 -1.96
C GLU A 44 1.12 17.75 -3.51
N PRO A 45 1.50 18.89 -4.12
CA PRO A 45 1.39 19.08 -5.57
C PRO A 45 2.19 18.09 -6.41
N THR A 46 3.34 17.62 -5.90
CA THR A 46 4.16 16.65 -6.63
C THR A 46 3.51 15.27 -6.68
N MET A 47 2.84 14.87 -5.60
CA MET A 47 2.10 13.62 -5.49
C MET A 47 0.81 13.67 -6.33
N ALA A 48 0.05 14.76 -6.23
CA ALA A 48 -1.14 14.99 -7.05
C ALA A 48 -0.83 14.88 -8.55
N ARG A 49 0.22 15.59 -9.01
CA ARG A 49 0.67 15.53 -10.41
C ARG A 49 1.10 14.12 -10.82
N PHE A 50 1.72 13.37 -9.91
CA PHE A 50 2.11 11.99 -10.18
C PHE A 50 0.88 11.09 -10.39
N PHE A 51 -0.13 11.18 -9.52
CA PHE A 51 -1.39 10.44 -9.70
C PHE A 51 -2.16 10.86 -10.95
N GLU A 52 -2.22 12.15 -11.28
CA GLU A 52 -2.83 12.63 -12.53
C GLU A 52 -2.16 12.01 -13.76
N ARG A 53 -0.83 11.90 -13.76
CA ARG A 53 -0.10 11.28 -14.89
C ARG A 53 -0.32 9.78 -14.99
N LEU A 54 -0.49 9.07 -13.88
CA LEU A 54 -0.89 7.66 -13.90
C LEU A 54 -2.33 7.51 -14.42
N ALA A 55 -3.25 8.33 -13.93
CA ALA A 55 -4.65 8.30 -14.34
C ALA A 55 -4.88 8.73 -15.80
N ALA A 56 -3.94 9.46 -16.42
CA ALA A 56 -4.04 9.88 -17.81
C ALA A 56 -4.07 8.70 -18.81
N PHE A 57 -3.58 7.52 -18.43
CA PHE A 57 -3.59 6.31 -19.28
C PHE A 57 -4.22 5.07 -18.62
N SER A 58 -4.65 5.17 -17.36
CA SER A 58 -5.22 4.07 -16.59
C SER A 58 -6.50 4.49 -15.88
N ARG A 59 -7.28 3.52 -15.40
CA ARG A 59 -8.24 3.72 -14.32
C ARG A 59 -7.47 3.49 -13.02
N LEU A 60 -6.90 4.56 -12.49
CA LEU A 60 -6.07 4.55 -11.29
C LEU A 60 -6.94 4.35 -10.06
N VAL A 61 -6.52 3.44 -9.18
CA VAL A 61 -7.16 3.14 -7.92
C VAL A 61 -6.18 3.46 -6.80
N LEU A 62 -6.56 4.40 -5.95
CA LEU A 62 -5.84 4.73 -4.72
C LEU A 62 -6.62 4.13 -3.55
N PHE A 63 -5.94 3.64 -2.52
CA PHE A 63 -6.60 3.19 -1.30
C PHE A 63 -5.72 3.39 -0.08
N ASP A 64 -6.34 3.47 1.08
CA ASP A 64 -5.65 3.39 2.36
C ASP A 64 -5.71 1.96 2.89
N LYS A 65 -4.57 1.44 3.35
CA LYS A 65 -4.56 0.13 4.02
C LYS A 65 -5.39 0.22 5.29
N ARG A 66 -6.03 -0.87 5.71
CA ARG A 66 -6.65 -0.96 7.04
C ARG A 66 -5.70 -0.47 8.13
N GLY A 67 -6.21 0.32 9.06
CA GLY A 67 -5.41 0.99 10.09
C GLY A 67 -4.71 2.28 9.66
N THR A 68 -4.83 2.71 8.39
CA THR A 68 -4.22 3.96 7.87
C THR A 68 -5.25 4.86 7.21
N GLY A 69 -4.94 6.17 7.12
CA GLY A 69 -5.72 7.16 6.39
C GLY A 69 -7.21 7.21 6.75
N LEU A 70 -8.08 6.95 5.77
CA LEU A 70 -9.53 6.91 5.96
C LEU A 70 -10.13 5.50 6.11
N SER A 71 -9.34 4.43 5.97
CA SER A 71 -9.82 3.06 6.19
C SER A 71 -10.02 2.75 7.67
N ASP A 72 -10.93 1.84 8.02
CA ASP A 72 -11.23 1.53 9.43
C ASP A 72 -9.95 1.21 10.25
N ARG A 73 -9.95 1.64 11.51
CA ARG A 73 -8.88 1.31 12.46
C ARG A 73 -8.91 -0.18 12.79
N VAL A 74 -7.74 -0.74 13.10
CA VAL A 74 -7.59 -2.12 13.58
C VAL A 74 -7.16 -2.10 15.04
N PRO A 75 -7.71 -2.98 15.90
CA PRO A 75 -7.26 -3.06 17.28
C PRO A 75 -5.84 -3.63 17.34
N GLU A 76 -5.05 -3.19 18.32
CA GLU A 76 -3.67 -3.66 18.52
C GLU A 76 -3.61 -5.18 18.76
N SER A 77 -4.65 -5.77 19.35
CA SER A 77 -4.76 -7.20 19.57
C SER A 77 -5.02 -8.02 18.29
N ALA A 78 -5.30 -7.36 17.16
CA ALA A 78 -5.57 -8.01 15.87
C ALA A 78 -4.92 -7.24 14.71
N LEU A 79 -3.63 -6.90 14.85
CA LEU A 79 -2.87 -6.32 13.75
C LEU A 79 -2.90 -7.25 12.52
N PRO A 80 -3.11 -6.69 11.33
CA PRO A 80 -3.34 -7.49 10.13
C PRO A 80 -2.05 -8.12 9.62
N THR A 81 -2.15 -9.34 9.10
CA THR A 81 -1.03 -9.98 8.39
C THR A 81 -0.87 -9.39 6.99
N LEU A 82 0.21 -9.79 6.30
CA LEU A 82 0.43 -9.42 4.91
C LEU A 82 -0.71 -9.94 4.02
N GLU A 83 -1.17 -11.17 4.25
CA GLU A 83 -2.29 -11.81 3.56
C GLU A 83 -3.58 -11.04 3.81
N THR A 84 -3.88 -10.65 5.05
CA THR A 84 -5.07 -9.83 5.35
C THR A 84 -5.07 -8.53 4.57
N ARG A 85 -3.93 -7.80 4.55
CA ARG A 85 -3.82 -6.55 3.80
C ARG A 85 -3.86 -6.75 2.29
N MET A 86 -3.25 -7.83 1.79
CA MET A 86 -3.34 -8.21 0.38
C MET A 86 -4.80 -8.47 -0.02
N ASP A 87 -5.59 -9.06 0.87
CA ASP A 87 -7.01 -9.35 0.60
C ASP A 87 -7.88 -8.08 0.59
N ASP A 88 -7.45 -6.99 1.25
CA ASP A 88 -8.08 -5.67 1.10
C ASP A 88 -7.97 -5.16 -0.34
N VAL A 89 -6.81 -5.36 -0.98
CA VAL A 89 -6.62 -5.01 -2.41
C VAL A 89 -7.64 -5.76 -3.25
N ARG A 90 -7.85 -7.06 -2.98
CA ARG A 90 -8.87 -7.86 -3.67
C ARG A 90 -10.27 -7.31 -3.44
N SER A 91 -10.61 -6.94 -2.21
CA SER A 91 -11.91 -6.33 -1.89
C SER A 91 -12.14 -5.01 -2.63
N VAL A 92 -11.12 -4.17 -2.78
CA VAL A 92 -11.21 -2.95 -3.60
C VAL A 92 -11.39 -3.29 -5.08
N CYS A 93 -10.64 -4.26 -5.61
CA CYS A 93 -10.78 -4.73 -7.00
C CYS A 93 -12.19 -5.26 -7.28
N ASP A 94 -12.72 -6.07 -6.36
CA ASP A 94 -14.08 -6.62 -6.47
C ASP A 94 -15.13 -5.48 -6.42
N ALA A 95 -14.94 -4.46 -5.57
CA ALA A 95 -15.85 -3.32 -5.46
C ALA A 95 -15.91 -2.44 -6.72
N ILE A 96 -14.83 -2.37 -7.50
CA ILE A 96 -14.77 -1.63 -8.77
C ILE A 96 -15.07 -2.51 -10.00
N GLY A 97 -15.37 -3.79 -9.79
CA GLY A 97 -15.64 -4.76 -10.84
C GLY A 97 -14.42 -5.10 -11.70
N SER A 98 -13.20 -5.04 -11.13
CA SER A 98 -11.99 -5.37 -11.87
C SER A 98 -11.68 -6.86 -11.81
N GLU A 99 -11.70 -7.51 -12.98
CA GLU A 99 -11.32 -8.92 -13.10
C GLU A 99 -9.81 -9.12 -13.08
N ARG A 100 -9.03 -8.16 -13.60
CA ARG A 100 -7.57 -8.26 -13.69
C ARG A 100 -6.91 -6.90 -13.54
N VAL A 101 -5.98 -6.78 -12.59
CA VAL A 101 -5.33 -5.50 -12.23
C VAL A 101 -3.82 -5.52 -12.42
N ALA A 102 -3.27 -4.36 -12.74
CA ALA A 102 -1.86 -4.06 -12.56
C ALA A 102 -1.67 -3.47 -11.16
N LEU A 103 -0.63 -3.89 -10.44
CA LEU A 103 -0.34 -3.40 -9.10
C LEU A 103 0.96 -2.60 -9.08
N PHE A 104 0.93 -1.40 -8.53
CA PHE A 104 2.11 -0.58 -8.29
C PHE A 104 2.37 -0.47 -6.79
N GLY A 105 3.30 -1.29 -6.29
CA GLY A 105 3.70 -1.31 -4.89
C GLY A 105 4.89 -0.41 -4.58
N VAL A 106 4.72 0.46 -3.60
CA VAL A 106 5.79 1.33 -3.10
C VAL A 106 6.18 0.93 -1.69
N SER A 107 7.48 0.75 -1.45
CA SER A 107 8.01 0.39 -0.13
C SER A 107 7.32 -0.85 0.44
N GLU A 108 6.61 -0.71 1.57
CA GLU A 108 5.80 -1.78 2.20
C GLU A 108 4.67 -2.30 1.30
N GLY A 109 4.23 -1.55 0.29
CA GLY A 109 3.28 -2.04 -0.70
C GLY A 109 3.85 -3.11 -1.64
N ALA A 110 5.16 -3.18 -1.82
CA ALA A 110 5.80 -4.15 -2.71
C ALA A 110 5.58 -5.62 -2.31
N PRO A 111 5.83 -6.05 -1.05
CA PRO A 111 5.55 -7.44 -0.65
C PRO A 111 4.07 -7.78 -0.75
N MET A 112 3.16 -6.81 -0.56
CA MET A 112 1.72 -7.02 -0.79
C MET A 112 1.41 -7.32 -2.26
N CYS A 113 1.99 -6.56 -3.19
CA CYS A 113 1.82 -6.80 -4.63
C CYS A 113 2.37 -8.16 -5.05
N ALA A 114 3.55 -8.54 -4.53
CA ALA A 114 4.15 -9.84 -4.81
C ALA A 114 3.27 -11.00 -4.28
N MET A 115 2.77 -10.89 -3.04
CA MET A 115 1.85 -11.87 -2.47
C MET A 115 0.55 -11.96 -3.25
N PHE A 116 -0.04 -10.83 -3.66
CA PHE A 116 -1.26 -10.81 -4.47
C PHE A 116 -1.04 -11.52 -5.81
N ALA A 117 0.07 -11.22 -6.50
CA ALA A 117 0.39 -11.83 -7.78
C ALA A 117 0.60 -13.34 -7.67
N ALA A 118 1.26 -13.79 -6.61
CA ALA A 118 1.49 -15.21 -6.34
C ALA A 118 0.18 -15.96 -5.97
N THR A 119 -0.70 -15.31 -5.21
CA THR A 119 -1.96 -15.89 -4.72
C THR A 119 -3.05 -15.87 -5.80
N TYR A 120 -3.11 -14.80 -6.58
CA TYR A 120 -4.14 -14.54 -7.58
C TYR A 120 -3.53 -14.23 -8.97
N PRO A 121 -2.78 -15.18 -9.58
CA PRO A 121 -2.11 -14.94 -10.86
C PRO A 121 -3.09 -14.61 -11.99
N ALA A 122 -4.27 -15.23 -12.00
CA ALA A 122 -5.32 -14.94 -12.99
C ALA A 122 -5.93 -13.54 -12.84
N ARG A 123 -5.88 -12.96 -11.64
CA ARG A 123 -6.37 -11.60 -11.34
C ARG A 123 -5.27 -10.54 -11.50
N THR A 124 -4.05 -10.93 -11.89
CA THR A 124 -2.89 -10.03 -11.99
C THR A 124 -2.44 -9.90 -13.43
N SER A 125 -2.35 -8.67 -13.95
CA SER A 125 -1.81 -8.39 -15.27
C SER A 125 -0.33 -8.04 -15.24
N ALA A 126 0.10 -7.29 -14.23
CA ALA A 126 1.48 -6.88 -14.02
C ALA A 126 1.72 -6.45 -12.56
N ILE A 127 2.98 -6.44 -12.15
CA ILE A 127 3.43 -5.79 -10.91
C ILE A 127 4.57 -4.79 -11.22
N ILE A 128 4.52 -3.64 -10.56
CA ILE A 128 5.55 -2.60 -10.58
C ILE A 128 5.96 -2.39 -9.14
N LEU A 129 7.24 -2.56 -8.82
CA LEU A 129 7.76 -2.47 -7.45
C LEU A 129 8.79 -1.33 -7.37
N PHE A 130 8.58 -0.39 -6.44
CA PHE A 130 9.47 0.75 -6.27
C PHE A 130 9.92 0.90 -4.81
N GLY A 131 11.23 0.88 -4.58
CA GLY A 131 11.83 1.04 -3.24
C GLY A 131 11.33 0.02 -2.21
N GLY A 132 10.93 -1.17 -2.67
CA GLY A 132 10.34 -2.22 -1.84
C GLY A 132 11.32 -3.31 -1.41
N TYR A 133 10.80 -4.28 -0.67
CA TYR A 133 11.54 -5.44 -0.16
C TYR A 133 10.64 -6.68 -0.18
N ALA A 134 11.23 -7.88 -0.33
CA ALA A 134 10.46 -9.11 -0.21
C ALA A 134 10.15 -9.45 1.26
N ARG A 135 11.10 -9.11 2.15
CA ARG A 135 11.03 -9.29 3.60
C ARG A 135 11.82 -8.18 4.27
N ARG A 136 11.35 -7.67 5.42
CA ARG A 136 12.04 -6.61 6.17
C ARG A 136 13.29 -7.15 6.86
N LYS A 137 13.16 -8.22 7.65
CA LYS A 137 14.26 -8.86 8.38
C LYS A 137 15.00 -9.89 7.53
N ALA A 138 16.30 -10.07 7.76
CA ALA A 138 17.09 -11.13 7.16
C ALA A 138 16.51 -12.53 7.49
N ALA A 139 16.77 -13.47 6.59
CA ALA A 139 16.47 -14.89 6.74
C ALA A 139 17.54 -15.74 6.08
N ALA A 140 17.54 -17.05 6.33
CA ALA A 140 18.51 -17.97 5.73
C ALA A 140 18.49 -17.93 4.19
N ASP A 141 17.32 -17.74 3.59
CA ASP A 141 17.08 -17.62 2.15
C ASP A 141 16.93 -16.15 1.68
N TYR A 142 17.06 -15.19 2.59
CA TYR A 142 16.97 -13.76 2.28
C TYR A 142 17.97 -12.95 3.12
N PRO A 143 19.27 -12.98 2.76
CA PRO A 143 20.32 -12.33 3.56
C PRO A 143 20.34 -10.79 3.45
N TRP A 144 19.54 -10.19 2.56
CA TRP A 144 19.55 -8.75 2.29
C TRP A 144 18.64 -7.92 3.22
N GLY A 145 17.87 -8.56 4.10
CA GLY A 145 17.03 -7.85 5.07
C GLY A 145 17.82 -7.28 6.25
N GLU A 146 17.14 -6.47 7.06
CA GLU A 146 17.66 -5.93 8.32
C GLU A 146 18.05 -7.06 9.28
N SER A 147 19.16 -6.92 10.00
CA SER A 147 19.45 -7.83 11.11
C SER A 147 18.44 -7.61 12.24
N GLU A 148 18.26 -8.59 13.13
CA GLU A 148 17.36 -8.44 14.30
C GLU A 148 17.76 -7.21 15.13
N ALA A 149 19.06 -7.03 15.35
CA ALA A 149 19.58 -5.91 16.12
C ALA A 149 19.33 -4.55 15.43
N ASP A 150 19.41 -4.48 14.10
CA ASP A 150 19.10 -3.23 13.38
C ASP A 150 17.61 -2.92 13.45
N HIS A 151 16.77 -3.96 13.36
CA HIS A 151 15.33 -3.84 13.46
C HIS A 151 14.88 -3.37 14.84
N GLU A 152 15.44 -3.95 15.91
CA GLU A 152 15.18 -3.53 17.30
C GLU A 152 15.58 -2.07 17.52
N ARG A 153 16.77 -1.66 17.06
CA ARG A 153 17.19 -0.25 17.16
C ARG A 153 16.25 0.71 16.43
N LEU A 154 15.82 0.35 15.22
CA LEU A 154 14.84 1.15 14.49
C LEU A 154 13.53 1.31 15.27
N LEU A 155 13.04 0.23 15.90
CA LEU A 155 11.83 0.29 16.72
C LEU A 155 12.02 1.16 17.97
N ASP A 156 13.17 1.07 18.63
CA ASP A 156 13.50 1.90 19.77
C ASP A 156 13.59 3.39 19.38
N ASP A 157 14.26 3.71 18.27
CA ASP A 157 14.35 5.07 17.75
C ASP A 157 12.96 5.63 17.41
N ILE A 158 12.11 4.83 16.76
CA ILE A 158 10.72 5.19 16.47
C ILE A 158 9.96 5.47 17.78
N ALA A 159 10.13 4.64 18.81
CA ALA A 159 9.41 4.77 20.08
C ALA A 159 9.85 6.00 20.89
N HIS A 160 11.15 6.32 20.89
CA HIS A 160 11.70 7.44 21.65
C HIS A 160 11.54 8.78 20.93
N ASP A 161 11.73 8.80 19.61
CA ASP A 161 11.87 10.03 18.82
C ASP A 161 10.75 10.22 17.79
N TRP A 162 9.58 9.60 17.99
CA TRP A 162 8.44 9.73 17.08
C TRP A 162 8.11 11.21 16.79
N GLY A 163 8.02 11.56 15.50
CA GLY A 163 7.81 12.95 15.05
C GLY A 163 9.11 13.78 14.92
N GLY A 164 10.26 13.24 15.33
CA GLY A 164 11.60 13.75 15.07
C GLY A 164 12.24 13.13 13.81
N PRO A 165 13.55 13.37 13.57
CA PRO A 165 14.27 12.94 12.37
C PRO A 165 14.65 11.45 12.38
N VAL A 166 13.70 10.56 12.66
CA VAL A 166 13.95 9.11 12.74
C VAL A 166 14.26 8.53 11.36
N GLY A 167 15.44 7.93 11.20
CA GLY A 167 15.85 7.21 10.00
C GLY A 167 16.14 8.08 8.76
N LEU A 168 16.26 9.40 8.91
CA LEU A 168 16.65 10.30 7.82
C LEU A 168 18.13 10.12 7.44
N ASP A 169 19.01 9.96 8.42
CA ASP A 169 20.46 9.78 8.19
C ASP A 169 20.78 8.48 7.43
N ALA A 170 19.92 7.47 7.56
CA ALA A 170 20.05 6.20 6.84
C ALA A 170 19.56 6.25 5.38
N ARG A 171 18.95 7.37 4.96
CA ARG A 171 18.34 7.54 3.62
C ARG A 171 18.91 8.74 2.85
N ALA A 172 19.91 9.42 3.42
CA ALA A 172 20.65 10.52 2.79
C ALA A 172 21.77 10.03 1.87
#